data_AF-A0A3N5L305-F1
#
_entry.id   AF-A0A3N5L305-F1
#
_cell.length_a   1.000
_cell.length_b   1.000
_cell.length_c   1.000
_cell.angle_alpha   90.00
_cell.angle_beta   90.00
_cell.angle_gamma   90.00
#
_symmetry.space_group_name_H-M   'P 1'
#
loop_
_entity.id
_entity.type
_entity.pdbx_description
1 polymer ?
#
loop_
_entity_poly.entity_id
_entity_poly.type
_entity_poly.pdbx_seq_one_letter_code
_entity_poly.pdbx_strand_id
1 'polypeptide(L)'
;MEQKKINNLIKNFDKYCNITHNYYRTNRDSSFFYKQILKYHQKSKLKELLKNNQFLYLIYVTLITWDVDSRGASIVSYNTFSESIKKNEPNIIRLSKYKFFNIDLDNNDFWKIIENVFREINIVDATQERKVVGISKALHFLLPHLVMPIDNRYTKKFCGHYNKDNFDKFKCTYEDFIYIRDKLKEKYGNGLINNKEIPFPKLIDDAIIGFIICENDEKEYKKGEFKYILKFNKYGERIFNDIIKN
;
A
#
# COMPACT_ATOMS: atom_id res chain seq x y z
N MET A 1 -6.31 0.55 -19.75
CA MET A 1 -5.74 -0.77 -19.41
C MET A 1 -6.32 -1.83 -20.35
N GLU A 2 -5.56 -2.83 -20.79
CA GLU A 2 -6.07 -3.84 -21.74
C GLU A 2 -7.08 -4.79 -21.09
N GLN A 3 -8.29 -4.89 -21.65
CA GLN A 3 -9.38 -5.70 -21.10
C GLN A 3 -9.00 -7.18 -20.92
N LYS A 4 -8.20 -7.74 -21.84
CA LYS A 4 -7.72 -9.13 -21.77
C LYS A 4 -6.87 -9.38 -20.52
N LYS A 5 -6.04 -8.42 -20.13
CA LYS A 5 -5.18 -8.48 -18.95
C LYS A 5 -6.00 -8.55 -17.66
N ILE A 6 -7.00 -7.69 -17.55
CA ILE A 6 -7.91 -7.65 -16.40
C ILE A 6 -8.71 -8.94 -16.32
N ASN A 7 -9.29 -9.39 -17.42
CA ASN A 7 -10.06 -10.64 -17.43
C ASN A 7 -9.21 -11.84 -16.99
N ASN A 8 -7.92 -11.89 -17.38
CA ASN A 8 -7.00 -12.91 -16.92
C ASN A 8 -6.70 -12.81 -15.41
N LEU A 9 -6.45 -11.59 -14.91
CA LEU A 9 -6.29 -11.31 -13.48
C LEU A 9 -7.50 -11.81 -12.68
N ILE A 10 -8.72 -11.43 -13.10
CA ILE A 10 -9.98 -11.79 -12.43
C ILE A 10 -10.19 -13.30 -12.47
N LYS A 11 -9.97 -13.95 -13.62
CA LYS A 11 -10.14 -15.41 -13.77
C LYS A 11 -9.25 -16.18 -12.80
N ASN A 12 -7.99 -15.76 -12.65
CA ASN A 12 -6.96 -16.45 -11.87
C ASN A 12 -6.60 -15.73 -10.55
N PHE A 13 -7.51 -14.92 -10.00
CA PHE A 13 -7.25 -14.03 -8.87
C PHE A 13 -6.60 -14.75 -7.67
N ASP A 14 -7.22 -15.82 -7.17
CA ASP A 14 -6.73 -16.57 -6.01
C ASP A 14 -5.34 -17.19 -6.26
N LYS A 15 -5.11 -17.70 -7.49
CA LYS A 15 -3.80 -18.22 -7.91
C LYS A 15 -2.73 -17.13 -7.78
N TYR A 16 -3.02 -15.91 -8.24
CA TYR A 16 -2.04 -14.82 -8.17
C TYR A 16 -1.81 -14.31 -6.75
N CYS A 17 -2.86 -14.23 -5.91
CA CYS A 17 -2.69 -13.95 -4.49
C CYS A 17 -1.76 -14.98 -3.82
N ASN A 18 -1.94 -16.28 -4.11
CA ASN A 18 -1.10 -17.34 -3.57
C ASN A 18 0.36 -17.24 -4.04
N ILE A 19 0.59 -16.91 -5.31
CA ILE A 19 1.94 -16.67 -5.83
C ILE A 19 2.62 -15.54 -5.06
N THR A 20 1.94 -14.41 -4.87
CA THR A 20 2.51 -13.29 -4.13
C THR A 20 2.84 -13.68 -2.69
N HIS A 21 1.92 -14.38 -2.01
CA HIS A 21 2.14 -14.85 -0.65
C HIS A 21 3.40 -15.74 -0.52
N ASN A 22 3.64 -16.60 -1.51
CA ASN A 22 4.74 -17.57 -1.47
C ASN A 22 6.08 -17.01 -1.97
N TYR A 23 6.07 -16.03 -2.87
CA TYR A 23 7.28 -15.62 -3.61
C TYR A 23 7.64 -14.13 -3.48
N TYR A 24 6.70 -13.27 -3.12
CA TYR A 24 6.96 -11.83 -3.00
C TYR A 24 7.23 -11.43 -1.56
N ARG A 25 8.39 -10.80 -1.33
CA ARG A 25 8.81 -10.29 0.00
C ARG A 25 8.64 -11.34 1.10
N THR A 26 9.21 -12.52 0.88
CA THR A 26 9.32 -13.59 1.88
C THR A 26 10.14 -13.22 3.12
N ASN A 27 10.71 -12.00 3.16
CA ASN A 27 11.31 -11.45 4.36
C ASN A 27 10.26 -11.25 5.47
N ARG A 28 10.49 -11.91 6.60
CA ARG A 28 9.59 -11.96 7.77
C ARG A 28 9.27 -10.56 8.31
N ASP A 29 10.20 -9.61 8.21
CA ASP A 29 10.08 -8.29 8.85
C ASP A 29 8.98 -7.43 8.22
N SER A 30 8.92 -7.37 6.88
CA SER A 30 7.98 -6.51 6.16
C SER A 30 6.52 -6.95 6.35
N SER A 31 6.29 -8.27 6.40
CA SER A 31 4.99 -8.88 6.68
C SER A 31 4.63 -8.73 8.16
N PHE A 32 5.60 -8.90 9.06
CA PHE A 32 5.42 -8.70 10.50
C PHE A 32 4.96 -7.28 10.82
N PHE A 33 5.70 -6.25 10.37
CA PHE A 33 5.33 -4.87 10.68
C PHE A 33 3.97 -4.46 10.10
N TYR A 34 3.65 -4.91 8.89
CA TYR A 34 2.34 -4.67 8.30
C TYR A 34 1.21 -5.31 9.11
N LYS A 35 1.37 -6.56 9.57
CA LYS A 35 0.41 -7.20 10.49
C LYS A 35 0.26 -6.44 11.80
N GLN A 36 1.34 -5.89 12.35
CA GLN A 36 1.26 -5.05 13.55
C GLN A 36 0.47 -3.76 13.29
N ILE A 37 0.65 -3.10 12.14
CA ILE A 37 -0.17 -1.94 11.74
C ILE A 37 -1.66 -2.30 11.69
N LEU A 38 -2.01 -3.44 11.10
CA LEU A 38 -3.41 -3.88 11.06
C LEU A 38 -3.97 -4.16 12.46
N LYS A 39 -3.19 -4.73 13.37
CA LYS A 39 -3.60 -4.91 14.79
C LYS A 39 -3.87 -3.58 15.49
N TYR A 40 -3.09 -2.53 15.22
CA TYR A 40 -3.38 -1.19 15.74
C TYR A 40 -4.74 -0.68 15.25
N HIS A 41 -5.06 -0.84 13.96
CA HIS A 41 -6.37 -0.48 13.40
C HIS A 41 -7.53 -1.29 13.98
N GLN A 42 -7.29 -2.53 14.41
CA GLN A 42 -8.31 -3.36 15.07
C GLN A 42 -8.58 -2.92 16.52
N LYS A 43 -7.57 -2.37 17.20
CA LYS A 43 -7.64 -2.04 18.64
C LYS A 43 -8.00 -0.58 18.93
N SER A 44 -7.83 0.34 17.98
CA SER A 44 -7.96 1.77 18.24
C SER A 44 -8.56 2.53 17.07
N LYS A 45 -9.17 3.68 17.36
CA LYS A 45 -9.71 4.56 16.29
C LYS A 45 -8.57 5.33 15.63
N LEU A 46 -8.70 5.63 14.33
CA LEU A 46 -7.67 6.36 13.58
C LEU A 46 -7.26 7.68 14.25
N LYS A 47 -8.21 8.42 14.83
CA LYS A 47 -7.94 9.67 15.56
C LYS A 47 -6.95 9.48 16.73
N GLU A 48 -7.02 8.35 17.43
CA GLU A 48 -6.09 8.01 18.52
C GLU A 48 -4.74 7.56 17.96
N LEU A 49 -4.77 6.77 16.88
CA LEU A 49 -3.57 6.28 16.19
C LEU A 49 -2.71 7.42 15.63
N LEU A 50 -3.31 8.47 15.08
CA LEU A 50 -2.59 9.63 14.55
C LEU A 50 -1.85 10.44 15.63
N LYS A 51 -2.25 10.28 16.90
CA LYS A 51 -1.56 10.87 18.06
C LYS A 51 -0.52 9.93 18.67
N ASN A 52 -0.54 8.64 18.29
CA ASN A 52 0.36 7.64 18.81
C ASN A 52 1.69 7.63 18.03
N ASN A 53 2.75 8.13 18.66
CA ASN A 53 4.08 8.16 18.04
C ASN A 53 4.64 6.76 17.74
N GLN A 54 4.32 5.72 18.53
CA GLN A 54 4.77 4.36 18.23
C GLN A 54 4.10 3.84 16.96
N PHE A 55 2.81 4.13 16.75
CA PHE A 55 2.11 3.77 15.52
C PHE A 55 2.70 4.48 14.30
N LEU A 56 2.92 5.79 14.38
CA LEU A 56 3.54 6.54 13.27
C LEU A 56 4.96 6.07 12.98
N TYR A 57 5.75 5.75 14.01
CA TYR A 57 7.10 5.21 13.85
C TYR A 57 7.08 3.79 13.25
N LEU A 58 6.11 2.95 13.61
CA LEU A 58 5.89 1.65 12.98
C LEU A 58 5.57 1.80 11.48
N ILE A 59 4.70 2.75 11.10
CA ILE A 59 4.45 3.08 9.68
C ILE A 59 5.74 3.49 8.97
N TYR A 60 6.51 4.39 9.58
CA TYR A 60 7.77 4.88 9.03
C TYR A 60 8.78 3.74 8.77
N VAL A 61 9.00 2.86 9.74
CA VAL A 61 9.88 1.69 9.57
C VAL A 61 9.31 0.72 8.53
N THR A 62 7.98 0.52 8.50
CA THR A 62 7.35 -0.33 7.49
C THR A 62 7.60 0.19 6.08
N LEU A 63 7.49 1.51 5.84
CA LEU A 63 7.81 2.12 4.54
C LEU A 63 9.25 1.80 4.10
N ILE A 64 10.22 1.88 5.02
CA ILE A 64 11.62 1.52 4.74
C ILE A 64 11.73 0.05 4.35
N THR A 65 11.10 -0.86 5.11
CA THR A 65 11.11 -2.31 4.78
C THR A 65 10.32 -2.64 3.51
N TRP A 66 9.44 -1.74 3.07
CA TRP A 66 8.70 -1.83 1.82
C TRP A 66 9.40 -1.10 0.66
N ASP A 67 10.72 -0.95 0.76
CA ASP A 67 11.65 -0.44 -0.25
C ASP A 67 11.36 0.99 -0.70
N VAL A 68 10.67 1.80 0.12
CA VAL A 68 10.45 3.23 -0.18
C VAL A 68 11.78 4.00 -0.09
N ASP A 69 12.68 3.57 0.80
CA ASP A 69 14.06 4.08 0.95
C ASP A 69 15.05 3.23 0.13
N SER A 70 14.80 3.12 -1.17
CA SER A 70 15.65 2.35 -2.08
C SER A 70 15.67 2.96 -3.48
N ARG A 71 16.67 2.53 -4.28
CA ARG A 71 16.77 2.82 -5.72
C ARG A 71 16.69 4.31 -6.04
N GLY A 72 17.30 5.18 -5.23
CA GLY A 72 17.34 6.63 -5.47
C GLY A 72 16.14 7.43 -4.98
N ALA A 73 15.23 6.83 -4.18
CA ALA A 73 14.40 7.60 -3.25
C ALA A 73 15.00 7.50 -1.85
N SER A 74 15.01 8.63 -1.14
CA SER A 74 15.23 8.68 0.30
C SER A 74 13.90 9.01 0.97
N ILE A 75 13.52 8.23 1.97
CA ILE A 75 12.44 8.66 2.88
C ILE A 75 12.90 9.92 3.62
N VAL A 76 11.99 10.86 3.87
CA VAL A 76 12.29 12.06 4.69
C VAL A 76 12.61 11.66 6.12
N SER A 77 13.13 12.58 6.95
CA SER A 77 13.31 12.31 8.38
C SER A 77 12.00 11.92 9.07
N TYR A 78 12.06 11.12 10.13
CA TYR A 78 10.86 10.74 10.89
C TYR A 78 10.07 11.96 11.41
N ASN A 79 10.75 13.01 11.85
CA ASN A 79 10.08 14.23 12.32
C ASN A 79 9.28 14.86 11.18
N THR A 80 9.90 15.09 10.03
CA THR A 80 9.23 15.62 8.82
C THR A 80 8.04 14.75 8.39
N PHE A 81 8.23 13.43 8.36
CA PHE A 81 7.16 12.47 8.07
C PHE A 81 5.99 12.62 9.04
N SER A 82 6.26 12.50 10.34
CA SER A 82 5.21 12.47 11.37
C SER A 82 4.47 13.80 11.51
N GLU A 83 5.18 14.94 11.38
CA GLU A 83 4.59 16.28 11.38
C GLU A 83 3.67 16.47 10.17
N SER A 84 4.08 16.03 8.98
CA SER A 84 3.24 16.14 7.79
C SER A 84 1.94 15.32 7.90
N ILE A 85 2.00 14.14 8.52
CA ILE A 85 0.80 13.32 8.81
C ILE A 85 -0.10 14.01 9.83
N LYS A 86 0.47 14.51 10.94
CA LYS A 86 -0.29 15.21 12.00
C LYS A 86 -0.95 16.50 11.48
N LYS A 87 -0.25 17.29 10.66
CA LYS A 87 -0.80 18.49 10.01
C LYS A 87 -2.05 18.16 9.16
N ASN A 88 -2.08 16.96 8.56
CA ASN A 88 -3.18 16.48 7.73
C ASN A 88 -4.21 15.63 8.47
N GLU A 89 -4.13 15.50 9.80
CA GLU A 89 -5.04 14.68 10.63
C GLU A 89 -6.52 14.92 10.30
N PRO A 90 -7.03 16.17 10.20
CA PRO A 90 -8.46 16.39 9.93
C PRO A 90 -8.93 15.77 8.62
N ASN A 91 -8.13 15.87 7.55
CA ASN A 91 -8.47 15.31 6.24
C ASN A 91 -8.33 13.79 6.22
N ILE A 92 -7.31 13.23 6.88
CA ILE A 92 -7.13 11.78 7.01
C ILE A 92 -8.31 11.15 7.77
N ILE A 93 -8.79 11.80 8.84
CA ILE A 93 -9.99 11.37 9.58
C ILE A 93 -11.26 11.48 8.71
N ARG A 94 -11.37 12.52 7.87
CA ARG A 94 -12.50 12.61 6.91
C ARG A 94 -12.46 11.46 5.91
N LEU A 95 -11.28 11.13 5.39
CA LEU A 95 -11.10 10.00 4.46
C LEU A 95 -11.48 8.66 5.11
N SER A 96 -11.23 8.46 6.40
CA SER A 96 -11.54 7.18 7.06
C SER A 96 -13.03 6.82 7.12
N LYS A 97 -13.91 7.78 6.81
CA LYS A 97 -15.36 7.55 6.68
C LYS A 97 -15.73 6.82 5.39
N TYR A 98 -14.89 6.91 4.37
CA TYR A 98 -15.07 6.19 3.12
C TYR A 98 -14.56 4.75 3.26
N LYS A 99 -15.14 3.85 2.45
CA LYS A 99 -14.71 2.45 2.34
C LYS A 99 -14.47 2.16 0.87
N PHE A 100 -13.37 1.50 0.55
CA PHE A 100 -13.02 1.13 -0.83
C PHE A 100 -14.16 0.38 -1.55
N PHE A 101 -14.94 -0.42 -0.82
CA PHE A 101 -16.06 -1.16 -1.37
C PHE A 101 -17.25 -0.31 -1.83
N ASN A 102 -17.43 0.86 -1.21
CA ASN A 102 -18.62 1.71 -1.39
C ASN A 102 -18.26 3.08 -1.94
N ILE A 103 -17.01 3.26 -2.40
CA ILE A 103 -16.60 4.53 -2.98
C ILE A 103 -17.25 4.67 -4.36
N ASP A 104 -17.87 5.84 -4.55
CA ASP A 104 -18.41 6.34 -5.79
C ASP A 104 -17.36 7.23 -6.46
N LEU A 105 -17.04 6.95 -7.72
CA LEU A 105 -16.02 7.68 -8.48
C LEU A 105 -16.47 9.11 -8.84
N ASP A 106 -17.78 9.38 -8.84
CA ASP A 106 -18.33 10.72 -9.10
C ASP A 106 -18.34 11.60 -7.84
N ASN A 107 -17.86 11.07 -6.70
CA ASN A 107 -17.77 11.81 -5.45
C ASN A 107 -16.62 12.83 -5.48
N ASN A 108 -16.93 14.06 -5.91
CA ASN A 108 -15.97 15.17 -5.99
C ASN A 108 -15.33 15.51 -4.64
N ASP A 109 -16.06 15.37 -3.53
CA ASP A 109 -15.53 15.65 -2.20
C ASP A 109 -14.44 14.66 -1.81
N PHE A 110 -14.63 13.37 -2.11
CA PHE A 110 -13.60 12.35 -1.88
C PHE A 110 -12.31 12.70 -2.61
N TRP A 111 -12.41 12.98 -3.91
CA TRP A 111 -11.25 13.32 -4.73
C TRP A 111 -10.53 14.57 -4.26
N LYS A 112 -11.27 15.61 -3.89
CA LYS A 112 -10.70 16.85 -3.36
C LYS A 112 -9.96 16.62 -2.04
N ILE A 113 -10.53 15.83 -1.13
CA ILE A 113 -9.89 15.56 0.17
C ILE A 113 -8.63 14.71 -0.03
N ILE A 114 -8.70 13.64 -0.83
CA ILE A 114 -7.55 12.76 -1.04
C ILE A 114 -6.44 13.45 -1.82
N GLU A 115 -6.77 14.32 -2.77
CA GLU A 115 -5.80 15.16 -3.46
C GLU A 115 -5.05 16.09 -2.51
N ASN A 116 -5.79 16.79 -1.63
CA ASN A 116 -5.19 17.67 -0.64
C ASN A 116 -4.22 16.90 0.27
N VAL A 117 -4.63 15.74 0.79
CA VAL A 117 -3.73 14.91 1.62
C VAL A 117 -2.54 14.44 0.80
N PHE A 118 -2.75 13.97 -0.43
CA PHE A 118 -1.68 13.49 -1.30
C PHE A 118 -0.63 14.57 -1.57
N ARG A 119 -1.05 15.81 -1.80
CA ARG A 119 -0.14 16.93 -2.08
C ARG A 119 0.58 17.44 -0.82
N GLU A 120 -0.06 17.37 0.34
CA GLU A 120 0.45 17.96 1.59
C GLU A 120 1.25 17.01 2.48
N ILE A 121 1.11 15.68 2.36
CA ILE A 121 1.93 14.76 3.15
C ILE A 121 3.33 14.65 2.54
N ASN A 122 4.35 14.64 3.40
CA ASN A 122 5.74 14.59 2.98
C ASN A 122 6.38 13.27 3.40
N ILE A 123 6.63 12.40 2.41
CA ILE A 123 7.10 11.02 2.63
C ILE A 123 8.51 10.81 2.07
N VAL A 124 8.83 11.35 0.89
CA VAL A 124 10.11 11.08 0.20
C VAL A 124 10.72 12.36 -0.38
N ASP A 125 12.03 12.50 -0.22
CA ASP A 125 12.86 13.52 -0.88
C ASP A 125 13.31 13.02 -2.26
N ALA A 126 12.33 12.71 -3.13
CA ALA A 126 12.59 12.04 -4.40
C ALA A 126 11.96 12.74 -5.61
N THR A 127 12.38 12.29 -6.80
CA THR A 127 11.76 12.64 -8.08
C THR A 127 10.25 12.39 -8.06
N GLN A 128 9.52 13.12 -8.91
CA GLN A 128 8.05 13.06 -8.97
C GLN A 128 7.54 11.61 -8.99
N GLU A 129 8.12 10.73 -9.81
CA GLU A 129 7.63 9.36 -9.98
C GLU A 129 7.65 8.47 -8.74
N ARG A 130 8.56 8.72 -7.79
CA ARG A 130 8.66 7.92 -6.56
C ARG A 130 7.75 8.44 -5.45
N LYS A 131 7.29 9.69 -5.55
CA LYS A 131 6.32 10.27 -4.60
C LYS A 131 5.03 9.47 -4.57
N VAL A 132 4.50 9.09 -5.73
CA VAL A 132 3.26 8.28 -5.82
C VAL A 132 3.36 6.97 -5.03
N VAL A 133 4.49 6.28 -5.13
CA VAL A 133 4.73 4.99 -4.46
C VAL A 133 4.84 5.18 -2.95
N GLY A 134 5.63 6.16 -2.50
CA GLY A 134 5.78 6.46 -1.07
C GLY A 134 4.46 6.91 -0.43
N ILE A 135 3.77 7.85 -1.07
CA ILE A 135 2.50 8.42 -0.61
C ILE A 135 1.39 7.36 -0.58
N SER A 136 1.21 6.59 -1.65
CA SER A 136 0.17 5.54 -1.68
C SER A 136 0.40 4.46 -0.62
N LYS A 137 1.66 4.04 -0.38
CA LYS A 137 1.99 3.10 0.69
C LYS A 137 1.73 3.70 2.08
N ALA A 138 2.11 4.96 2.31
CA ALA A 138 1.85 5.64 3.57
C ALA A 138 0.34 5.78 3.83
N LEU A 139 -0.42 6.21 2.82
CA LEU A 139 -1.88 6.29 2.87
C LEU A 139 -2.53 4.92 3.07
N HIS A 140 -2.00 3.86 2.44
CA HIS A 140 -2.46 2.50 2.68
C HIS A 140 -2.27 2.09 4.14
N PHE A 141 -1.13 2.39 4.77
CA PHE A 141 -0.92 2.07 6.17
C PHE A 141 -1.82 2.86 7.12
N LEU A 142 -2.17 4.10 6.76
CA LEU A 142 -3.10 4.95 7.52
C LEU A 142 -4.57 4.59 7.27
N LEU A 143 -4.91 4.13 6.06
CA LEU A 143 -6.27 3.89 5.58
C LEU A 143 -6.35 2.55 4.81
N PRO A 144 -6.05 1.42 5.46
CA PRO A 144 -5.84 0.13 4.79
C PRO A 144 -7.05 -0.38 4.01
N HIS A 145 -8.26 -0.02 4.46
CA HIS A 145 -9.52 -0.41 3.82
C HIS A 145 -10.03 0.60 2.78
N LEU A 146 -9.23 1.61 2.43
CA LEU A 146 -9.61 2.65 1.47
C LEU A 146 -8.59 2.81 0.34
N VAL A 147 -7.30 2.80 0.66
CA VAL A 147 -6.23 3.11 -0.30
C VAL A 147 -5.42 1.85 -0.59
N MET A 148 -5.06 1.63 -1.85
CA MET A 148 -4.15 0.56 -2.26
C MET A 148 -2.68 1.00 -2.12
N PRO A 149 -1.76 0.08 -1.74
CA PRO A 149 -0.34 0.37 -1.85
C PRO A 149 0.10 0.23 -3.31
N ILE A 150 0.55 1.31 -3.94
CA ILE A 150 1.05 1.24 -5.33
C ILE A 150 2.53 0.84 -5.31
N ASP A 151 2.89 -0.18 -6.08
CA ASP A 151 4.28 -0.59 -6.29
C ASP A 151 4.83 -0.13 -7.65
N ASN A 152 6.11 0.26 -7.66
CA ASN A 152 6.77 0.76 -8.86
C ASN A 152 7.04 -0.34 -9.90
N ARG A 153 7.32 -1.57 -9.47
CA ARG A 153 7.68 -2.70 -10.35
C ARG A 153 6.45 -3.43 -10.87
N TYR A 154 5.43 -3.59 -10.03
CA TYR A 154 4.28 -4.43 -10.34
C TYR A 154 3.05 -3.60 -10.71
N THR A 155 2.51 -2.81 -9.78
CA THR A 155 1.28 -2.04 -9.98
C THR A 155 1.37 -1.06 -11.15
N LYS A 156 2.48 -0.31 -11.25
CA LYS A 156 2.69 0.58 -12.41
C LYS A 156 2.79 -0.17 -13.73
N LYS A 157 3.47 -1.32 -13.76
CA LYS A 157 3.54 -2.19 -14.96
C LYS A 157 2.17 -2.75 -15.33
N PHE A 158 1.33 -2.97 -14.33
CA PHE A 158 -0.03 -3.44 -14.55
C PHE A 158 -0.92 -2.38 -15.19
N CYS A 159 -1.05 -1.21 -14.55
CA CYS A 159 -1.97 -0.12 -14.93
C CYS A 159 -1.48 0.75 -16.10
N GLY A 160 -0.16 0.95 -16.23
CA GLY A 160 0.45 1.60 -17.40
C GLY A 160 0.33 3.13 -17.46
N HIS A 161 0.10 3.83 -16.34
CA HIS A 161 -0.07 5.29 -16.32
C HIS A 161 1.27 6.06 -16.21
N TYR A 162 2.18 5.94 -17.18
CA TYR A 162 3.54 6.51 -17.06
C TYR A 162 3.62 8.04 -17.26
N ASN A 163 2.78 8.60 -18.13
CA ASN A 163 2.93 9.99 -18.61
C ASN A 163 2.02 11.01 -17.90
N LYS A 164 1.47 10.66 -16.74
CA LYS A 164 0.59 11.55 -15.95
C LYS A 164 1.35 12.22 -14.81
N ASP A 165 0.79 13.31 -14.26
CA ASP A 165 1.29 13.86 -13.00
C ASP A 165 1.09 12.86 -11.84
N ASN A 166 1.68 13.13 -10.68
CA ASN A 166 1.65 12.17 -9.57
C ASN A 166 0.26 11.87 -9.03
N PHE A 167 -0.59 12.90 -8.89
CA PHE A 167 -1.93 12.68 -8.37
C PHE A 167 -2.81 12.03 -9.43
N ASP A 168 -2.70 12.44 -10.68
CA ASP A 168 -3.41 11.80 -11.80
C ASP A 168 -2.99 10.34 -11.99
N LYS A 169 -1.71 10.01 -11.78
CA LYS A 169 -1.20 8.64 -11.72
C LYS A 169 -1.91 7.85 -10.63
N PHE A 170 -1.98 8.42 -9.43
CA PHE A 170 -2.67 7.81 -8.29
C PHE A 170 -4.16 7.62 -8.59
N LYS A 171 -4.85 8.66 -9.06
CA LYS A 171 -6.28 8.65 -9.39
C LYS A 171 -6.62 7.60 -10.44
N CYS A 172 -5.93 7.56 -11.58
CA CYS A 172 -6.20 6.55 -12.60
C CYS A 172 -5.89 5.12 -12.11
N THR A 173 -4.82 4.94 -11.31
CA THR A 173 -4.54 3.63 -10.70
C THR A 173 -5.65 3.24 -9.72
N TYR A 174 -6.20 4.20 -8.99
CA TYR A 174 -7.30 3.99 -8.08
C TYR A 174 -8.58 3.58 -8.84
N GLU A 175 -8.90 4.26 -9.95
CA GLU A 175 -10.01 3.90 -10.85
C GLU A 175 -9.86 2.49 -11.42
N ASP A 176 -8.65 2.10 -11.84
CA ASP A 176 -8.33 0.74 -12.29
C ASP A 176 -8.62 -0.31 -11.19
N PHE A 177 -8.26 -0.01 -9.94
CA PHE A 177 -8.56 -0.87 -8.79
C PHE A 177 -10.06 -0.96 -8.49
N ILE A 178 -10.80 0.13 -8.69
CA ILE A 178 -12.25 0.17 -8.55
C ILE A 178 -12.93 -0.68 -9.62
N TYR A 179 -12.43 -0.62 -10.85
CA TYR A 179 -12.90 -1.51 -11.90
C TYR A 179 -12.64 -2.99 -11.57
N ILE A 180 -11.44 -3.33 -11.10
CA ILE A 180 -11.10 -4.71 -10.67
C ILE A 180 -12.00 -5.15 -9.52
N ARG A 181 -12.23 -4.29 -8.51
CA ARG A 181 -13.14 -4.53 -7.39
C ARG A 181 -14.53 -4.93 -7.89
N ASP A 182 -15.09 -4.19 -8.84
CA ASP A 182 -16.45 -4.46 -9.33
C ASP A 182 -16.52 -5.78 -10.11
N LYS A 183 -15.50 -6.11 -10.90
CA LYS A 183 -15.39 -7.44 -11.54
C LYS A 183 -15.22 -8.58 -10.56
N LEU A 184 -14.50 -8.37 -9.46
CA LEU A 184 -14.39 -9.37 -8.41
C LEU A 184 -15.70 -9.56 -7.64
N LYS A 185 -16.46 -8.49 -7.39
CA LYS A 185 -17.82 -8.58 -6.82
C LYS A 185 -18.76 -9.37 -7.73
N GLU A 186 -18.73 -9.11 -9.04
CA GLU A 186 -19.51 -9.88 -10.02
C GLU A 186 -19.18 -11.38 -9.95
N LYS A 187 -17.88 -11.73 -9.83
CA LYS A 187 -17.44 -13.13 -9.80
C LYS A 187 -17.72 -13.87 -8.49
N TYR A 188 -17.43 -13.25 -7.35
CA TYR A 188 -17.45 -13.94 -6.04
C TYR A 188 -18.59 -13.49 -5.11
N GLY A 189 -19.40 -12.52 -5.54
CA GLY A 189 -20.41 -11.88 -4.70
C GLY A 189 -19.79 -11.28 -3.44
N ASN A 190 -20.55 -11.33 -2.33
CA ASN A 190 -20.09 -10.84 -1.03
C ASN A 190 -19.09 -11.80 -0.34
N GLY A 191 -18.82 -12.99 -0.89
CA GLY A 191 -17.96 -14.00 -0.25
C GLY A 191 -16.50 -13.57 -0.10
N LEU A 192 -15.98 -12.77 -1.04
CA LEU A 192 -14.63 -12.16 -0.97
C LEU A 192 -14.45 -11.21 0.23
N ILE A 193 -15.55 -10.67 0.78
CA ILE A 193 -15.53 -9.65 1.83
C ILE A 193 -15.19 -10.26 3.20
N ASN A 194 -15.32 -11.59 3.35
CA ASN A 194 -15.23 -12.26 4.64
C ASN A 194 -13.80 -12.58 5.12
N ASN A 195 -12.77 -12.39 4.29
CA ASN A 195 -11.39 -12.50 4.78
C ASN A 195 -10.99 -11.21 5.52
N LYS A 196 -11.09 -11.23 6.84
CA LYS A 196 -10.85 -10.07 7.71
C LYS A 196 -9.37 -9.76 7.93
N GLU A 197 -8.45 -10.63 7.52
CA GLU A 197 -7.03 -10.49 7.85
C GLU A 197 -6.28 -9.54 6.92
N ILE A 198 -6.66 -9.50 5.64
CA ILE A 198 -5.99 -8.67 4.63
C ILE A 198 -7.00 -7.68 4.03
N PRO A 199 -6.72 -6.37 4.08
CA PRO A 199 -7.59 -5.38 3.47
C PRO A 199 -7.77 -5.63 1.97
N PHE A 200 -8.99 -5.47 1.46
CA PHE A 200 -9.30 -5.75 0.06
C PHE A 200 -8.43 -5.00 -0.98
N PRO A 201 -8.09 -3.70 -0.79
CA PRO A 201 -7.12 -3.03 -1.68
C PRO A 201 -5.77 -3.75 -1.75
N LYS A 202 -5.31 -4.33 -0.63
CA LYS A 202 -4.06 -5.09 -0.57
C LYS A 202 -4.17 -6.43 -1.30
N LEU A 203 -5.32 -7.10 -1.25
CA LEU A 203 -5.57 -8.34 -1.99
C LEU A 203 -5.51 -8.11 -3.51
N ILE A 204 -6.08 -7.01 -4.00
CA ILE A 204 -5.98 -6.65 -5.42
C ILE A 204 -4.51 -6.40 -5.81
N ASP A 205 -3.79 -5.64 -4.98
CA ASP A 205 -2.35 -5.41 -5.20
C ASP A 205 -1.56 -6.73 -5.20
N ASP A 206 -1.85 -7.65 -4.28
CA ASP A 206 -1.23 -8.98 -4.25
C ASP A 206 -1.51 -9.77 -5.53
N ALA A 207 -2.75 -9.78 -6.02
CA ALA A 207 -3.07 -10.44 -7.27
C ALA A 207 -2.32 -9.81 -8.46
N ILE A 208 -2.20 -8.49 -8.50
CA ILE A 208 -1.45 -7.79 -9.55
C ILE A 208 0.04 -8.17 -9.51
N ILE A 209 0.64 -8.24 -8.32
CA ILE A 209 2.03 -8.67 -8.15
C ILE A 209 2.21 -10.09 -8.69
N GLY A 210 1.36 -11.02 -8.30
CA GLY A 210 1.44 -12.42 -8.71
C GLY A 210 1.23 -12.60 -10.21
N PHE A 211 0.33 -11.81 -10.80
CA PHE A 211 0.12 -11.75 -12.25
C PHE A 211 1.40 -11.32 -12.98
N ILE A 212 2.01 -10.21 -12.54
CA ILE A 212 3.22 -9.68 -13.18
C ILE A 212 4.43 -10.61 -12.94
N ILE A 213 4.52 -11.27 -11.78
CA ILE A 213 5.50 -12.33 -11.55
C ILE A 213 5.36 -13.38 -12.63
N CYS A 214 4.17 -13.98 -12.80
CA CYS A 214 3.91 -14.97 -13.85
C CYS A 214 4.21 -14.48 -15.27
N GLU A 215 3.87 -13.23 -15.62
CA GLU A 215 4.17 -12.69 -16.95
C GLU A 215 5.67 -12.53 -17.22
N ASN A 216 6.48 -12.28 -16.18
CA ASN A 216 7.93 -12.14 -16.33
C ASN A 216 8.67 -13.49 -16.29
N ASP A 217 7.98 -14.56 -15.90
CA ASP A 217 8.58 -15.82 -15.45
C ASP A 217 8.60 -16.94 -16.52
N GLU A 218 8.74 -16.57 -17.80
CA GLU A 218 9.42 -17.48 -18.75
C GLU A 218 10.94 -17.56 -18.49
N LYS A 219 11.56 -16.72 -17.61
CA LYS A 219 13.04 -16.68 -17.49
C LYS A 219 13.71 -16.50 -16.11
N GLU A 220 13.05 -16.23 -14.98
CA GLU A 220 13.78 -15.80 -13.74
C GLU A 220 13.47 -16.58 -12.44
N TYR A 221 12.88 -17.78 -12.50
CA TYR A 221 12.53 -18.59 -11.32
C TYR A 221 13.70 -19.08 -10.42
N LYS A 222 14.97 -18.71 -10.64
CA LYS A 222 16.12 -19.33 -9.95
C LYS A 222 17.03 -18.46 -9.07
N LYS A 223 16.79 -17.16 -8.87
CA LYS A 223 17.70 -16.36 -8.03
C LYS A 223 16.96 -15.37 -7.13
N GLY A 224 16.84 -15.76 -5.86
CA GLY A 224 16.39 -14.86 -4.79
C GLY A 224 17.04 -15.22 -3.47
N GLU A 225 18.37 -15.31 -3.43
CA GLU A 225 19.13 -15.33 -2.19
C GLU A 225 18.84 -14.07 -1.36
N PHE A 226 18.55 -14.30 -0.08
CA PHE A 226 18.28 -13.29 0.93
C PHE A 226 19.52 -12.41 1.20
N LYS A 227 19.39 -11.10 1.02
CA LYS A 227 20.40 -10.14 1.48
C LYS A 227 19.78 -8.85 2.02
N TYR A 228 19.09 -8.92 3.15
CA TYR A 228 18.76 -7.75 3.98
C TYR A 228 18.71 -8.11 5.47
N ILE A 229 19.86 -8.11 6.13
CA ILE A 229 19.98 -8.10 7.61
C ILE A 229 20.70 -6.84 8.14
N LEU A 230 21.13 -5.90 7.29
CA LEU A 230 21.97 -4.77 7.74
C LEU A 230 21.40 -3.35 7.55
N LYS A 231 20.06 -3.17 7.55
CA LYS A 231 19.43 -1.83 7.71
C LYS A 231 18.69 -1.63 9.04
N PHE A 232 18.72 -2.62 9.93
CA PHE A 232 18.00 -2.58 11.21
C PHE A 232 18.73 -1.76 12.29
N ASN A 233 20.07 -1.64 12.21
CA ASN A 233 20.93 -1.07 13.27
C ASN A 233 20.93 0.46 13.38
N LYS A 234 20.09 1.18 12.64
CA LYS A 234 19.94 2.66 12.84
C LYS A 234 18.57 3.08 13.38
N TYR A 235 17.53 2.24 13.23
CA TYR A 235 16.14 2.62 13.54
C TYR A 235 15.35 1.55 14.32
N GLY A 236 15.78 0.28 14.33
CA GLY A 236 14.95 -0.85 14.74
C GLY A 236 15.07 -1.32 16.19
N GLU A 237 16.23 -1.15 16.85
CA GLU A 237 16.47 -1.73 18.20
C GLU A 237 15.50 -1.22 19.27
N ARG A 238 15.06 0.03 19.18
CA ARG A 238 14.13 0.61 20.14
C ARG A 238 12.70 0.07 19.98
N ILE A 239 12.25 -0.19 18.74
CA ILE A 239 10.95 -0.82 18.47
C ILE A 239 10.96 -2.31 18.85
N PHE A 240 12.00 -3.05 18.48
CA PHE A 240 12.00 -4.51 18.64
C PHE A 240 11.79 -4.90 20.11
N ASN A 241 12.39 -4.14 21.03
CA ASN A 241 12.24 -4.34 22.46
C ASN A 241 10.88 -3.88 23.02
N ASP A 242 10.25 -2.85 22.43
CA ASP A 242 8.98 -2.29 22.92
C ASP A 242 7.73 -2.98 22.32
N ILE A 243 7.83 -3.53 21.10
CA ILE A 243 6.74 -4.25 20.41
C ILE A 243 6.63 -5.72 20.81
N ILE A 244 7.73 -6.37 21.22
CA ILE A 244 7.71 -7.80 21.61
C ILE A 244 7.34 -7.99 23.09
N LYS A 245 7.47 -6.94 23.92
CA LYS A 245 7.22 -7.02 25.38
C LYS A 245 5.79 -6.65 25.82
N ASN A 246 4.86 -6.39 24.90
CA ASN A 246 3.44 -6.11 25.17
C ASN A 246 2.53 -6.86 24.19
#